data_AF-A0A0L0BT21-F1
#
_entry.id   AF-A0A0L0BT21-F1
#
_cell.length_a   1.000
_cell.length_b   1.000
_cell.length_c   1.000
_cell.angle_alpha   90.00
_cell.angle_beta   90.00
_cell.angle_gamma   90.00
#
_symmetry.space_group_name_H-M   'P 1'
#
loop_
_entity.id
_entity.type
_entity.pdbx_description
1 polymer ?
#
loop_
_entity_poly.entity_id
_entity_poly.type
_entity_poly.pdbx_seq_one_letter_code
_entity_poly.pdbx_strand_id
1 'polypeptide(L)'
;QIDFVINFDKNKNPINAPVETTMLDRITKVAILLLKLDSFCENDLNALRGPESMKIKHLEMMGYKVLHINEHDWNSKYMNVPGAKQNYLKCLLQISN
;
A
#
# COMPACT_ATOMS: atom_id res chain seq x y z
N GLN A 1 -1.03 -7.58 11.85
CA GLN A 1 -1.21 -8.52 10.73
C GLN A 1 -1.20 -7.74 9.43
N ILE A 2 -0.50 -8.22 8.40
CA ILE A 2 -0.46 -7.62 7.06
C ILE A 2 -1.59 -8.24 6.25
N ASP A 3 -2.41 -7.43 5.59
CA ASP A 3 -3.56 -7.93 4.83
C ASP A 3 -3.12 -8.65 3.54
N PHE A 4 -2.13 -8.11 2.82
CA PHE A 4 -1.45 -8.77 1.70
C PHE A 4 -0.11 -8.08 1.35
N VAL A 5 0.77 -8.79 0.65
CA VAL A 5 2.10 -8.31 0.21
C VAL A 5 2.24 -8.50 -1.29
N ILE A 6 2.79 -7.49 -1.98
CA ILE A 6 3.12 -7.59 -3.42
C ILE A 6 4.64 -7.38 -3.57
N ASN A 7 5.27 -8.26 -4.35
CA ASN A 7 6.71 -8.18 -4.65
C ASN A 7 6.91 -7.68 -6.08
N PHE A 8 7.88 -6.79 -6.26
CA PHE A 8 8.23 -6.24 -7.57
C PHE A 8 9.69 -6.49 -7.91
N ASP A 9 9.97 -6.75 -9.19
CA ASP A 9 11.33 -6.77 -9.73
C ASP A 9 11.91 -5.34 -9.91
N LYS A 10 13.16 -5.25 -10.38
CA LYS A 10 13.84 -3.99 -10.69
C LYS A 10 13.13 -3.11 -11.74
N ASN A 11 12.24 -3.70 -12.54
CA ASN A 11 11.49 -3.05 -13.60
C ASN A 11 10.04 -2.72 -13.19
N LYS A 12 9.68 -2.90 -11.90
CA LYS A 12 8.32 -2.73 -11.35
C LYS A 12 7.28 -3.70 -11.90
N ASN A 13 7.69 -4.85 -12.42
CA ASN A 13 6.75 -5.92 -12.75
C ASN A 13 6.44 -6.75 -11.50
N PRO A 14 5.17 -7.14 -11.29
CA PRO A 14 4.80 -7.99 -10.15
C PRO A 14 5.41 -9.39 -10.33
N ILE A 15 6.00 -9.91 -9.24
CA ILE A 15 6.62 -11.24 -9.19
C ILE A 15 6.07 -12.06 -8.04
N ASN A 16 6.21 -13.39 -8.14
CA ASN A 16 5.91 -14.31 -7.04
C ASN A 16 6.80 -14.02 -5.83
N ALA A 17 6.34 -14.46 -4.65
CA ALA A 17 7.14 -14.36 -3.43
C ALA A 17 8.52 -15.02 -3.66
N PRO A 18 9.63 -14.30 -3.44
CA PRO A 18 10.96 -14.86 -3.63
C PRO A 18 11.19 -16.00 -2.63
N VAL A 19 11.74 -17.11 -3.12
CA VAL A 19 12.25 -18.18 -2.25
C VAL A 19 13.45 -17.60 -1.48
N GLU A 20 13.44 -17.76 -0.16
CA GLU A 20 14.14 -16.97 0.88
C GLU A 20 15.64 -16.68 0.68
N THR A 21 16.31 -17.29 -0.29
CA THR A 21 17.78 -17.33 -0.38
C THR A 21 18.43 -16.49 -1.47
N THR A 22 17.70 -15.88 -2.42
CA THR A 22 18.35 -15.30 -3.62
C THR A 22 18.37 -13.76 -3.77
N MET A 23 17.68 -12.98 -2.93
CA MET A 23 17.25 -11.64 -3.40
C MET A 23 17.31 -10.49 -2.37
N LEU A 24 18.30 -10.43 -1.48
CA LEU A 24 18.38 -9.31 -0.52
C LEU A 24 18.52 -7.92 -1.18
N ASP A 25 19.00 -7.81 -2.43
CA ASP A 25 19.32 -6.51 -3.04
C ASP A 25 18.43 -6.07 -4.21
N ARG A 26 17.41 -6.85 -4.62
CA ARG A 26 16.71 -6.60 -5.90
C ARG A 26 15.19 -6.57 -5.87
N ILE A 27 14.57 -6.73 -4.71
CA ILE A 27 13.10 -6.79 -4.60
C ILE A 27 12.59 -5.63 -3.76
N THR A 28 11.69 -4.85 -4.34
CA THR A 28 10.91 -3.87 -3.58
C THR A 28 9.69 -4.59 -2.99
N LYS A 29 9.63 -4.67 -1.66
CA LYS A 29 8.44 -5.16 -0.94
C LYS A 29 7.47 -4.01 -0.78
N VAL A 30 6.23 -4.15 -1.26
CA VAL A 30 5.19 -3.12 -1.10
C VAL A 30 4.10 -3.64 -0.19
N ALA A 31 3.78 -2.89 0.86
CA ALA A 31 2.63 -3.14 1.72
C ALA A 31 1.57 -2.08 1.42
N ILE A 32 0.32 -2.51 1.17
CA ILE A 32 -0.81 -1.60 1.00
C ILE A 32 -1.67 -1.70 2.25
N LEU A 33 -1.86 -0.59 2.95
CA LEU A 33 -2.77 -0.51 4.09
C LEU A 33 -4.06 0.18 3.68
N LEU A 34 -5.18 -0.39 4.10
CA LEU A 34 -6.50 0.19 3.92
C LEU A 34 -6.81 1.02 5.17
N LEU A 35 -6.84 2.35 5.01
CA LEU A 35 -7.14 3.27 6.10
C LEU A 35 -8.64 3.51 6.15
N LYS A 36 -9.24 3.12 7.27
CA LYS A 36 -10.66 3.32 7.57
C LYS A 36 -10.85 4.62 8.36
N LEU A 37 -12.09 5.03 8.57
CA LEU A 37 -12.37 6.27 9.32
C LEU A 37 -11.78 6.25 10.75
N ASP A 38 -11.78 5.08 11.40
CA ASP A 38 -11.23 4.87 12.74
C ASP A 38 -9.68 4.79 12.77
N SER A 39 -9.03 4.79 11.61
CA SER A 39 -7.58 4.90 11.47
C SER A 39 -7.08 6.32 11.78
N PHE A 40 -7.96 7.32 11.74
CA PHE A 40 -7.64 8.73 11.93
C PHE A 40 -8.09 9.26 13.30
N CYS A 41 -7.47 10.33 13.76
CA CYS A 41 -7.84 11.02 14.98
C CYS A 41 -9.23 11.66 14.84
N GLU A 42 -10.05 11.62 15.91
CA GLU A 42 -11.42 12.17 15.87
C GLU A 42 -11.45 13.67 15.61
N ASN A 43 -10.42 14.38 16.08
CA ASN A 43 -10.25 15.81 15.92
C ASN A 43 -9.50 16.22 14.63
N ASP A 44 -8.88 15.27 13.92
CA ASP A 44 -8.15 15.53 12.69
C ASP A 44 -8.14 14.29 11.78
N LEU A 45 -8.95 14.34 10.72
CA LEU A 45 -9.09 13.27 9.73
C LEU A 45 -7.88 13.13 8.79
N ASN A 46 -6.87 13.99 8.93
CA ASN A 46 -5.59 13.86 8.22
C ASN A 46 -4.51 13.22 9.11
N ALA A 47 -4.72 13.14 10.43
CA ALA A 47 -3.77 12.59 11.36
C ALA A 47 -4.12 11.12 11.68
N LEU A 48 -3.16 10.21 11.49
CA LEU A 48 -3.31 8.82 11.87
C LEU A 48 -3.22 8.64 13.39
N ARG A 49 -4.02 7.71 13.92
CA ARG A 49 -3.90 7.28 15.32
C ARG A 49 -2.57 6.57 15.57
N GLY A 50 -2.14 6.54 16.83
CA GLY A 50 -0.90 5.91 17.26
C GLY A 50 -0.71 4.47 16.77
N PRO A 51 -1.71 3.58 16.87
CA PRO A 51 -1.60 2.20 16.38
C PRO A 51 -1.28 2.09 14.88
N GLU A 52 -1.95 2.88 14.05
CA GLU A 52 -1.72 2.88 12.59
C GLU A 52 -0.35 3.48 12.25
N SER A 53 0.02 4.58 12.90
CA SER A 53 1.35 5.17 12.75
C SER A 53 2.47 4.18 13.13
N MET A 54 2.28 3.41 14.20
CA MET A 54 3.24 2.39 14.63
C MET A 54 3.33 1.22 13.64
N LYS A 55 2.18 0.77 13.10
CA LYS A 55 2.13 -0.29 12.08
C LYS A 55 2.89 0.11 10.82
N ILE A 56 2.74 1.35 10.36
CA ILE A 56 3.48 1.89 9.21
C ILE A 56 4.98 1.86 9.48
N LYS A 57 5.41 2.43 10.61
CA LYS A 57 6.83 2.48 10.99
C LYS A 57 7.45 1.09 11.09
N HIS A 58 6.73 0.13 11.65
CA HIS A 58 7.19 -1.24 11.75
C HIS A 58 7.43 -1.89 10.37
N LEU A 59 6.51 -1.68 9.41
CA LEU A 59 6.67 -2.20 8.05
C LEU A 59 7.82 -1.53 7.31
N GLU A 60 7.98 -0.21 7.45
CA GLU A 60 9.13 0.52 6.90
C GLU A 60 10.45 -0.05 7.41
N MET A 61 10.55 -0.34 8.72
CA MET A 61 11.73 -0.97 9.33
C MET A 61 12.03 -2.36 8.77
N MET A 62 11.00 -3.12 8.37
CA MET A 62 11.15 -4.44 7.74
C MET A 62 11.50 -4.35 6.23
N GLY A 63 11.70 -3.14 5.69
CA GLY A 63 12.07 -2.90 4.30
C GLY A 63 10.88 -2.85 3.33
N TYR A 64 9.65 -2.61 3.84
CA TYR A 64 8.49 -2.39 2.99
C TYR A 64 8.37 -0.92 2.60
N LYS A 65 8.07 -0.67 1.32
CA LYS A 65 7.43 0.56 0.88
C LYS A 65 5.95 0.49 1.25
N VAL A 66 5.51 1.32 2.18
CA VAL A 66 4.13 1.34 2.63
C VAL A 66 3.34 2.34 1.79
N LEU A 67 2.19 1.91 1.27
CA LEU A 67 1.23 2.72 0.53
C LEU A 67 -0.11 2.66 1.24
N HIS A 68 -0.88 3.74 1.17
CA HIS A 68 -2.16 3.85 1.86
C HIS A 68 -3.28 4.07 0.86
N ILE A 69 -4.41 3.40 1.10
CA ILE A 69 -5.67 3.66 0.40
C ILE A 69 -6.67 4.09 1.45
N ASN A 70 -7.17 5.33 1.34
CA ASN A 70 -8.25 5.81 2.17
C ASN A 70 -9.57 5.20 1.68
N GLU A 71 -10.31 4.56 2.58
CA GLU A 71 -11.62 3.98 2.30
C GLU A 71 -12.60 5.00 1.72
N HIS A 72 -12.59 6.23 2.23
CA HIS A 72 -13.45 7.31 1.76
C HIS A 72 -13.18 7.64 0.28
N ASP A 73 -11.91 7.77 -0.09
CA ASP A 73 -11.52 8.06 -1.47
C ASP A 73 -11.82 6.87 -2.38
N TRP A 74 -11.50 5.65 -1.92
CA TRP A 74 -11.72 4.41 -2.67
C TRP A 74 -13.20 4.11 -2.96
N ASN A 75 -14.08 4.50 -2.05
CA ASN A 75 -15.53 4.30 -2.18
C ASN A 75 -16.25 5.54 -2.74
N SER A 76 -15.53 6.59 -3.10
CA SER A 76 -16.10 7.78 -3.72
C SER A 76 -16.83 7.44 -5.03
N LYS A 77 -17.80 8.28 -5.41
CA LYS A 77 -18.55 8.11 -6.66
C LYS A 77 -17.63 8.07 -7.89
N TYR A 78 -16.53 8.84 -7.86
CA TYR A 78 -15.53 8.86 -8.91
C TYR A 78 -14.86 7.50 -9.11
N MET A 79 -14.55 6.79 -8.01
CA MET A 79 -13.90 5.48 -8.06
C MET A 79 -14.80 4.34 -8.55
N ASN A 80 -16.11 4.58 -8.71
CA ASN A 80 -17.03 3.60 -9.29
C ASN A 80 -17.06 3.63 -10.83
N VAL A 81 -16.42 4.62 -11.46
CA VAL A 81 -16.28 4.66 -12.92
C VAL A 81 -15.45 3.44 -13.37
N PRO A 82 -15.86 2.71 -14.43
CA PRO A 82 -15.11 1.58 -14.95
C PRO A 82 -13.64 1.95 -15.21
N GLY A 83 -12.72 1.16 -14.67
CA GLY A 83 -11.27 1.39 -14.82
C GLY A 83 -10.66 2.43 -13.86
N ALA A 84 -11.44 3.22 -13.11
CA ALA A 84 -10.91 4.23 -12.21
C ALA A 84 -10.04 3.63 -11.09
N LYS A 85 -10.54 2.57 -10.42
CA LYS A 85 -9.77 1.84 -9.39
C LYS A 85 -8.49 1.21 -9.94
N GLN A 86 -8.53 0.68 -11.15
CA GLN A 86 -7.36 0.10 -11.80
C GLN A 86 -6.31 1.17 -12.11
N ASN A 87 -6.73 2.30 -12.69
CA ASN A 87 -5.84 3.43 -12.97
C ASN A 87 -5.27 4.03 -11.68
N TYR A 88 -6.08 4.17 -10.64
CA TYR A 88 -5.63 4.61 -9.32
C TYR A 88 -4.53 3.68 -8.77
N LEU A 89 -4.73 2.36 -8.79
CA LEU A 89 -3.72 1.40 -8.34
C LEU A 89 -2.45 1.44 -9.21
N LYS A 90 -2.58 1.57 -10.53
CA LYS A 90 -1.42 1.75 -11.44
C LYS A 90 -0.61 3.00 -11.07
N CYS A 91 -1.28 4.13 -10.84
CA CYS A 91 -0.63 5.36 -10.39
C CYS A 91 0.03 5.20 -9.01
N LEU A 92 -0.68 4.61 -8.04
CA LEU A 92 -0.21 4.41 -6.67
C LEU A 92 1.05 3.53 -6.63
N LEU A 93 1.05 2.45 -7.43
CA LEU A 93 2.19 1.53 -7.56
C LEU A 93 3.26 2.03 -8.54
N GLN A 94 2.99 3.12 -9.28
CA GLN A 94 3.83 3.66 -10.34
C GLN A 94 4.17 2.63 -11.43
N ILE A 95 3.17 1.85 -11.84
CA ILE A 95 3.26 0.83 -12.89
C ILE A 95 2.71 1.44 -14.18
N SER A 96 3.44 1.22 -15.29
CA SER A 96 3.03 1.67 -16.63
C SER A 96 1.70 1.04 -17.06
N ASN A 97 1.01 1.68 -18.02
CA ASN A 97 -0.25 1.17 -18.56
C ASN A 97 -0.08 -0.11 -19.37
#